data_AF-A0A2H1GHV2-F1
#
_entry.id   AF-A0A2H1GHV2-F1
#
_cell.length_a   1.000
_cell.length_b   1.000
_cell.length_c   1.000
_cell.angle_alpha   90.00
_cell.angle_beta   90.00
_cell.angle_gamma   90.00
#
_symmetry.space_group_name_H-M   'P 1'
#
loop_
_entity.id
_entity.type
_entity.pdbx_description
1 polymer ?
#
loop_
_entity_poly.entity_id
_entity_poly.type
_entity_poly.pdbx_seq_one_letter_code
_entity_poly.pdbx_strand_id
1 'polypeptide(L)'
;MCRIYKAVVIFIVVITIFVLAEEITRLRPHTEHAALKLGSKAASIRQGIVSIHNSGWRTLITLITLGSSAPAIGKITVAHGKQNKGYQQALSTHLAHAEVHQYPMFLLNHKLIDGLWNKEAALLDVVLDQLTRSKSERLEWLMWVDADTVIMNKQIPLEVFLPPLSFHKEVNLLYTKDWNGLNNGVFFLRVSPWAMEFLSSILAYRTFRPDEELDFTEQSAMARVLELDQYGHHAVECPPQWFNAYPNDGGDPIVHYDHLPGQLLVHFAGIGDKTEAIGEWVGKLEANRSHWEMLVGSTNYEQQIMEFWDGLDEEHAIQQRLKEEKERKEKEREKEQNMKTNATTAKEGVGQAVEPHAQKAADRSNDPMRQLWD
;
A
#
# COMPACT_ATOMS: atom_id res chain seq x y z
N MET A 1 -6.73 56.71 -35.23
CA MET A 1 -6.61 55.24 -35.36
C MET A 1 -6.31 54.50 -34.05
N CYS A 2 -5.51 55.03 -33.11
CA CYS A 2 -5.06 54.26 -31.92
C CYS A 2 -6.13 54.00 -30.83
N ARG A 3 -7.14 54.85 -30.66
CA ARG A 3 -8.20 54.67 -29.63
C ARG A 3 -9.25 53.61 -30.00
N ILE A 4 -9.63 53.55 -31.29
CA ILE A 4 -10.62 52.58 -31.79
C ILE A 4 -10.04 51.17 -31.74
N TYR A 5 -8.76 51.01 -32.08
CA TYR A 5 -8.08 49.71 -32.03
C TYR A 5 -8.01 49.15 -30.60
N LYS A 6 -7.71 50.00 -29.60
CA LYS A 6 -7.73 49.59 -28.18
C LYS A 6 -9.12 49.19 -27.70
N ALA A 7 -10.16 49.91 -28.11
CA ALA A 7 -11.54 49.57 -27.75
C ALA A 7 -11.97 48.21 -28.36
N VAL A 8 -11.60 47.95 -29.61
CA VAL A 8 -11.90 46.68 -30.29
C VAL A 8 -11.14 45.51 -29.65
N VAL A 9 -9.87 45.68 -29.30
CA VAL A 9 -9.09 44.62 -28.62
C VAL A 9 -9.65 44.32 -27.23
N ILE A 10 -10.02 45.33 -26.45
CA ILE A 10 -10.65 45.15 -25.13
C ILE A 10 -11.99 44.41 -25.28
N PHE A 11 -12.80 44.80 -26.27
CA PHE A 11 -14.09 44.16 -26.52
C PHE A 11 -13.94 42.68 -26.90
N ILE A 12 -12.98 42.34 -27.76
CA ILE A 12 -12.68 40.96 -28.14
C ILE A 12 -12.22 40.15 -26.90
N VAL A 13 -11.30 40.69 -26.09
CA VAL A 13 -10.82 40.00 -24.88
C VAL A 13 -11.95 39.74 -23.89
N VAL A 14 -12.84 40.72 -23.68
CA VAL A 14 -13.99 40.56 -22.77
C VAL A 14 -14.96 39.50 -23.28
N ILE A 15 -15.25 39.48 -24.59
CA ILE A 15 -16.10 38.44 -25.19
C ILE A 15 -15.45 37.05 -25.04
N THR A 16 -14.15 36.92 -25.32
CA THR A 16 -13.44 35.64 -25.19
C THR A 16 -13.46 35.13 -23.75
N ILE A 17 -13.28 36.02 -22.76
CA ILE A 17 -13.38 35.65 -21.34
C ILE A 17 -14.81 35.19 -20.99
N PHE A 18 -15.84 35.87 -21.51
CA PHE A 18 -17.24 35.50 -21.25
C PHE A 18 -17.61 34.15 -21.87
N VAL A 19 -17.18 33.90 -23.12
CA VAL A 19 -17.39 32.63 -23.81
C VAL A 19 -16.64 31.50 -23.11
N LEU A 20 -15.40 31.72 -22.67
CA LEU A 20 -14.65 30.73 -21.90
C LEU A 20 -15.29 30.45 -20.52
N ALA A 21 -15.83 31.47 -19.85
CA ALA A 21 -16.52 31.30 -18.58
C ALA A 21 -17.84 30.50 -18.75
N GLU A 22 -18.56 30.72 -19.86
CA GLU A 22 -19.76 29.97 -20.21
C GLU A 22 -19.44 28.51 -20.59
N GLU A 23 -18.36 28.27 -21.34
CA GLU A 23 -17.90 26.93 -21.69
C GLU A 23 -17.41 26.14 -20.45
N ILE A 24 -16.71 26.80 -19.52
CA ILE A 24 -16.30 26.22 -18.23
C ILE A 24 -17.50 25.88 -17.34
N THR A 25 -18.57 26.69 -17.38
CA THR A 25 -19.81 26.38 -16.64
C THR A 25 -20.61 25.27 -17.31
N ARG A 26 -20.57 25.12 -18.63
CA ARG A 26 -21.15 23.97 -19.36
C ARG A 26 -20.37 22.67 -19.20
N LEU A 27 -19.05 22.75 -19.05
CA LEU A 27 -18.17 21.59 -18.83
C LEU A 27 -18.12 21.14 -17.36
N ARG A 28 -18.78 21.84 -16.42
CA ARG A 28 -19.03 21.26 -15.10
C ARG A 28 -20.00 20.09 -15.27
N PRO A 29 -19.61 18.84 -14.96
CA PRO A 29 -20.57 17.76 -14.91
C PRO A 29 -21.65 18.14 -13.88
N HIS A 30 -22.92 18.02 -14.28
CA HIS A 30 -24.05 18.02 -13.35
C HIS A 30 -23.96 16.76 -12.49
N THR A 31 -23.05 16.75 -11.53
CA THR A 31 -23.08 15.82 -10.41
C THR A 31 -24.04 16.39 -9.38
N GLU A 32 -25.30 15.94 -9.42
CA GLU A 32 -26.13 15.92 -8.22
C GLU A 32 -25.47 14.95 -7.23
N HIS A 33 -24.45 15.44 -6.52
CA HIS A 33 -23.92 14.73 -5.37
C HIS A 33 -24.93 14.86 -4.24
N ALA A 34 -25.51 13.74 -3.85
CA ALA A 34 -26.11 13.58 -2.54
C ALA A 34 -25.02 13.87 -1.50
N ALA A 35 -24.93 15.13 -1.06
CA ALA A 35 -24.09 15.51 0.05
C ALA A 35 -24.46 14.64 1.25
N LEU A 36 -23.47 13.92 1.78
CA LEU A 36 -23.55 13.21 3.04
C LEU A 36 -24.06 14.20 4.10
N LYS A 37 -25.35 14.12 4.45
CA LYS A 37 -25.89 14.83 5.61
C LYS A 37 -25.43 14.07 6.85
N LEU A 38 -24.21 14.35 7.32
CA LEU A 38 -23.82 14.00 8.68
C LEU A 38 -24.82 14.70 9.62
N GLY A 39 -25.65 13.89 10.27
CA GLY A 39 -26.73 14.35 11.13
C GLY A 39 -26.16 15.21 12.26
N SER A 40 -26.60 16.46 12.32
CA SER A 40 -26.29 17.39 13.39
C SER A 40 -26.97 16.98 14.70
N LYS A 41 -26.37 16.06 15.46
CA LYS A 41 -26.66 15.90 16.89
C LYS A 41 -25.38 15.64 17.69
N ALA A 42 -24.82 16.75 18.14
CA ALA A 42 -24.06 16.94 19.38
C ALA A 42 -23.06 15.85 19.79
N ALA A 43 -21.80 16.04 19.36
CA ALA A 43 -20.65 15.71 20.19
C ALA A 43 -19.89 17.02 20.45
N SER A 44 -19.57 17.28 21.72
CA SER A 44 -18.81 18.45 22.16
C SER A 44 -17.43 18.47 21.46
N ILE A 45 -17.27 19.37 20.49
CA ILE A 45 -16.05 19.54 19.70
C ILE A 45 -14.97 20.11 20.61
N ARG A 46 -14.03 19.28 21.05
CA ARG A 46 -12.73 19.75 21.56
C ARG A 46 -11.83 20.06 20.35
N GLN A 47 -11.64 21.35 20.07
CA GLN A 47 -10.49 21.95 19.35
C GLN A 47 -9.88 21.21 18.14
N GLY A 48 -10.69 20.72 17.20
CA GLY A 48 -10.21 20.26 15.88
C GLY A 48 -11.04 20.86 14.75
N ILE A 49 -10.41 21.32 13.67
CA ILE A 49 -11.11 21.73 12.44
C ILE A 49 -11.14 20.53 11.49
N VAL A 50 -12.32 20.03 11.16
CA VAL A 50 -12.49 19.07 10.06
C VAL A 50 -12.42 19.85 8.75
N SER A 51 -11.36 19.64 7.98
CA SER A 51 -11.22 20.14 6.62
C SER A 51 -11.67 19.07 5.64
N ILE A 52 -12.70 19.39 4.84
CA ILE A 52 -13.14 18.54 3.73
C ILE A 52 -12.63 19.20 2.46
N HIS A 53 -11.65 18.57 1.82
CA HIS A 53 -11.14 19.00 0.53
C HIS A 53 -11.67 18.08 -0.57
N ASN A 54 -12.50 18.63 -1.45
CA ASN A 54 -12.95 17.94 -2.64
C ASN A 54 -12.05 18.35 -3.81
N SER A 55 -11.25 17.43 -4.33
CA SER A 55 -10.42 17.66 -5.53
C SER A 55 -10.89 16.75 -6.65
N GLY A 56 -11.70 17.29 -7.57
CA GLY A 56 -12.24 16.59 -8.74
C GLY A 56 -13.13 15.41 -8.35
N TRP A 57 -12.49 14.28 -8.09
CA TRP A 57 -13.09 12.97 -7.89
C TRP A 57 -12.70 12.30 -6.56
N ARG A 58 -12.03 12.99 -5.64
CA ARG A 58 -11.76 12.47 -4.29
C ARG A 58 -12.16 13.45 -3.21
N THR A 59 -12.63 12.91 -2.09
CA THR A 59 -12.88 13.67 -0.87
C THR A 59 -11.79 13.31 0.14
N LEU A 60 -10.93 14.28 0.44
CA LEU A 60 -9.97 14.19 1.54
C LEU A 60 -10.61 14.82 2.78
N ILE A 61 -10.73 14.02 3.84
CA ILE A 61 -11.14 14.46 5.16
C ILE A 61 -9.88 14.52 6.02
N THR A 62 -9.47 15.73 6.38
CA THR A 62 -8.34 15.97 7.28
C THR A 62 -8.84 16.60 8.56
N LEU A 63 -8.49 16.01 9.70
CA LEU A 63 -8.60 16.68 10.99
C LEU A 63 -7.33 17.51 11.19
N ILE A 64 -7.47 18.83 11.20
CA ILE A 64 -6.33 19.75 11.39
C ILE A 64 -6.26 20.14 12.86
N THR A 65 -5.23 19.66 13.55
CA THR A 65 -4.75 20.21 14.81
C THR A 65 -3.54 21.10 14.56
N LEU A 66 -3.61 22.37 14.97
CA LEU A 66 -2.50 23.33 14.86
C LEU A 66 -1.28 22.81 15.66
N GLY A 67 -0.16 22.56 14.97
CA GLY A 67 1.13 22.21 15.59
C GLY A 67 1.58 20.74 15.49
N SER A 68 0.85 19.87 14.78
CA SER A 68 1.27 18.48 14.55
C SER A 68 2.20 18.35 13.35
N SER A 69 3.22 17.49 13.44
CA SER A 69 3.89 16.94 12.25
C SER A 69 2.86 16.21 11.36
N ALA A 70 3.10 16.15 10.05
CA ALA A 70 2.23 15.39 9.16
C ALA A 70 2.06 13.95 9.71
N PRO A 71 0.85 13.40 9.71
CA PRO A 71 0.62 12.04 10.19
C PRO A 71 1.41 11.07 9.30
N ALA A 72 2.08 10.09 9.90
CA ALA A 72 2.81 9.08 9.15
C ALA A 72 1.87 8.17 8.35
N ILE A 73 0.61 8.05 8.76
CA ILE A 73 -0.35 7.09 8.20
C ILE A 73 -1.62 7.82 7.75
N GLY A 74 -2.07 7.57 6.53
CA GLY A 74 -3.42 7.90 6.06
C GLY A 74 -4.28 6.67 5.86
N LYS A 75 -5.59 6.80 5.98
CA LYS A 75 -6.56 5.74 5.71
C LYS A 75 -7.30 6.02 4.42
N ILE A 76 -7.61 4.99 3.65
CA ILE A 76 -8.31 5.11 2.38
C ILE A 76 -9.39 4.04 2.23
N THR A 77 -10.56 4.45 1.73
CA THR A 77 -11.68 3.56 1.46
C THR A 77 -12.48 4.00 0.23
N VAL A 78 -13.16 3.04 -0.39
CA VAL A 78 -14.15 3.26 -1.44
C VAL A 78 -15.50 2.84 -0.90
N ALA A 79 -16.36 3.80 -0.58
CA ALA A 79 -17.71 3.55 -0.08
C ALA A 79 -18.76 4.15 -1.02
N HIS A 80 -19.29 3.32 -1.93
CA HIS A 80 -20.45 3.61 -2.77
C HIS A 80 -21.21 2.32 -3.14
N GLY A 81 -22.44 2.44 -3.64
CA GLY A 81 -23.23 1.29 -4.13
C GLY A 81 -24.44 0.92 -3.28
N LYS A 82 -24.94 -0.32 -3.46
CA LYS A 82 -26.27 -0.77 -2.97
C LYS A 82 -26.38 -0.87 -1.45
N GLN A 83 -25.31 -1.24 -0.75
CA GLN A 83 -25.28 -1.40 0.71
C GLN A 83 -24.86 -0.11 1.44
N ASN A 84 -25.21 1.05 0.87
CA ASN A 84 -24.69 2.34 1.32
C ASN A 84 -24.96 2.58 2.82
N LYS A 85 -26.12 2.17 3.36
CA LYS A 85 -26.44 2.38 4.78
C LYS A 85 -25.43 1.69 5.71
N GLY A 86 -25.15 0.40 5.50
CA GLY A 86 -24.13 -0.33 6.24
C GLY A 86 -22.75 0.30 6.08
N TYR A 87 -22.37 0.66 4.85
CA TYR A 87 -21.08 1.32 4.58
C TYR A 87 -20.93 2.67 5.28
N GLN A 88 -22.01 3.46 5.40
CA GLN A 88 -21.97 4.70 6.18
C GLN A 88 -21.80 4.44 7.68
N GLN A 89 -22.39 3.36 8.21
CA GLN A 89 -22.20 2.98 9.62
C GLN A 89 -20.75 2.55 9.86
N ALA A 90 -20.21 1.67 9.02
CA ALA A 90 -18.81 1.26 9.03
C ALA A 90 -17.86 2.46 8.92
N LEU A 91 -18.07 3.35 7.94
CA LEU A 91 -17.27 4.57 7.75
C LEU A 91 -17.28 5.45 9.01
N SER A 92 -18.40 5.57 9.72
CA SER A 92 -18.45 6.38 10.95
C SER A 92 -17.52 5.85 12.04
N THR A 93 -17.31 4.53 12.13
CA THR A 93 -16.37 3.91 13.08
C THR A 93 -14.92 4.20 12.70
N HIS A 94 -14.60 4.21 11.40
CA HIS A 94 -13.29 4.62 10.89
C HIS A 94 -13.00 6.08 11.13
N LEU A 95 -13.98 6.96 10.91
CA LEU A 95 -13.85 8.41 11.19
C LEU A 95 -13.63 8.66 12.68
N ALA A 96 -14.31 7.95 13.57
CA ALA A 96 -14.10 8.06 15.01
C ALA A 96 -12.69 7.63 15.43
N HIS A 97 -12.15 6.56 14.83
CA HIS A 97 -10.77 6.14 15.07
C HIS A 97 -9.75 7.12 14.50
N ALA A 98 -9.98 7.62 13.27
CA ALA A 98 -9.17 8.64 12.66
C ALA A 98 -9.15 9.93 13.48
N GLU A 99 -10.25 10.29 14.14
CA GLU A 99 -10.33 11.41 15.07
C GLU A 99 -9.48 11.20 16.33
N VAL A 100 -9.49 10.00 16.93
CA VAL A 100 -8.68 9.71 18.11
C VAL A 100 -7.18 9.84 17.82
N HIS A 101 -6.73 9.37 16.65
CA HIS A 101 -5.30 9.28 16.32
C HIS A 101 -4.81 10.29 15.28
N GLN A 102 -5.68 11.21 14.84
CA GLN A 102 -5.37 12.25 13.84
C GLN A 102 -4.94 11.69 12.46
N TYR A 103 -5.55 10.60 12.03
CA TYR A 103 -5.32 10.06 10.68
C TYR A 103 -6.18 10.81 9.64
N PRO A 104 -5.61 11.23 8.48
CA PRO A 104 -6.40 11.70 7.37
C PRO A 104 -7.13 10.52 6.72
N MET A 105 -8.35 10.77 6.27
CA MET A 105 -9.20 9.80 5.60
C MET A 105 -9.45 10.23 4.15
N PHE A 106 -9.08 9.37 3.21
CA PHE A 106 -9.39 9.51 1.79
C PHE A 106 -10.62 8.67 1.47
N LEU A 107 -11.68 9.32 1.00
CA LEU A 107 -12.91 8.68 0.57
C LEU A 107 -13.11 8.88 -0.92
N LEU A 108 -13.18 7.78 -1.65
CA LEU A 108 -13.70 7.76 -3.01
C LEU A 108 -15.15 7.26 -2.99
N ASN A 109 -16.08 8.19 -3.26
CA ASN A 109 -17.53 7.95 -3.16
C ASN A 109 -18.21 7.70 -4.52
N HIS A 110 -17.43 7.44 -5.56
CA HIS A 110 -17.93 7.10 -6.88
C HIS A 110 -16.95 6.21 -7.63
N LYS A 111 -17.37 5.79 -8.82
CA LYS A 111 -16.66 4.85 -9.66
C LYS A 111 -15.70 5.58 -10.61
N LEU A 112 -14.42 5.26 -10.54
CA LEU A 112 -13.40 5.66 -11.52
C LEU A 112 -13.30 4.60 -12.63
N ILE A 113 -13.18 3.34 -12.22
CA ILE A 113 -13.11 2.19 -13.12
C ILE A 113 -14.05 1.06 -12.67
N ASP A 114 -14.19 0.05 -13.51
CA ASP A 114 -15.10 -1.06 -13.32
C ASP A 114 -14.72 -2.02 -12.20
N GLY A 115 -15.76 -2.65 -11.63
CA GLY A 115 -15.60 -3.67 -10.61
C GLY A 115 -14.90 -3.17 -9.35
N LEU A 116 -14.20 -4.10 -8.71
CA LEU A 116 -13.48 -3.87 -7.48
C LEU A 116 -12.06 -3.29 -7.74
N TRP A 117 -11.58 -3.28 -9.00
CA TRP A 117 -10.37 -2.56 -9.46
C TRP A 117 -10.35 -1.07 -9.09
N ASN A 118 -11.51 -0.50 -8.78
CA ASN A 118 -11.64 0.85 -8.29
C ASN A 118 -10.77 1.13 -7.04
N LYS A 119 -10.45 0.09 -6.25
CA LYS A 119 -9.57 0.20 -5.08
C LYS A 119 -8.12 0.52 -5.47
N GLU A 120 -7.55 -0.19 -6.44
CA GLU A 120 -6.18 0.07 -6.90
C GLU A 120 -6.08 1.43 -7.60
N ALA A 121 -7.10 1.81 -8.36
CA ALA A 121 -7.14 3.14 -8.99
C ALA A 121 -7.17 4.28 -7.95
N ALA A 122 -7.96 4.12 -6.88
CA ALA A 122 -8.02 5.09 -5.79
C ALA A 122 -6.68 5.18 -5.02
N LEU A 123 -6.07 4.03 -4.74
CA LEU A 123 -4.76 3.97 -4.09
C LEU A 123 -3.68 4.62 -4.96
N LEU A 124 -3.65 4.31 -6.25
CA LEU A 124 -2.64 4.82 -7.17
C LEU A 124 -2.70 6.34 -7.26
N ASP A 125 -3.90 6.92 -7.28
CA ASP A 125 -4.09 8.36 -7.22
C ASP A 125 -3.47 9.01 -5.97
N VAL A 126 -3.80 8.45 -4.80
CA VAL A 126 -3.31 8.99 -3.53
C VAL A 126 -1.79 8.82 -3.45
N VAL A 127 -1.25 7.67 -3.85
CA VAL A 127 0.20 7.45 -3.92
C VAL A 127 0.86 8.48 -4.83
N LEU A 128 0.36 8.70 -6.04
CA LEU A 128 0.91 9.69 -6.97
C LEU A 128 0.87 11.11 -6.40
N ASP A 129 -0.25 11.53 -5.80
CA ASP A 129 -0.36 12.82 -5.12
C ASP A 129 0.68 12.97 -4.01
N GLN A 130 0.80 11.96 -3.13
CA GLN A 130 1.75 11.99 -2.03
C GLN A 130 3.20 12.02 -2.52
N LEU A 131 3.51 11.35 -3.63
CA LEU A 131 4.83 11.39 -4.26
C LEU A 131 5.21 12.78 -4.80
N THR A 132 4.25 13.65 -5.11
CA THR A 132 4.54 15.06 -5.48
C THR A 132 4.92 15.94 -4.29
N ARG A 133 4.64 15.52 -3.07
CA ARG A 133 4.88 16.29 -1.84
C ARG A 133 6.31 16.13 -1.33
N SER A 134 6.77 17.12 -0.56
CA SER A 134 8.03 17.04 0.17
C SER A 134 7.99 15.92 1.23
N LYS A 135 9.15 15.38 1.62
CA LYS A 135 9.22 14.30 2.62
C LYS A 135 8.55 14.66 3.96
N SER A 136 8.58 15.93 4.36
CA SER A 136 7.98 16.42 5.62
C SER A 136 6.46 16.56 5.57
N GLU A 137 5.86 16.58 4.37
CA GLU A 137 4.42 16.76 4.16
C GLU A 137 3.73 15.50 3.63
N ARG A 138 4.53 14.49 3.27
CA ARG A 138 4.10 13.24 2.66
C ARG A 138 3.74 12.23 3.75
N LEU A 139 2.63 11.52 3.55
CA LEU A 139 2.30 10.32 4.34
C LEU A 139 3.34 9.22 4.10
N GLU A 140 3.77 8.53 5.14
CA GLU A 140 4.68 7.40 5.01
C GLU A 140 3.95 6.12 4.59
N TRP A 141 2.74 5.91 5.12
CA TRP A 141 1.92 4.72 4.92
C TRP A 141 0.47 5.07 4.60
N LEU A 142 -0.17 4.19 3.85
CA LEU A 142 -1.60 4.16 3.62
C LEU A 142 -2.17 2.85 4.18
N MET A 143 -3.23 2.92 4.97
CA MET A 143 -4.05 1.77 5.33
C MET A 143 -5.27 1.74 4.41
N TRP A 144 -5.35 0.75 3.53
CA TRP A 144 -6.56 0.47 2.78
C TRP A 144 -7.57 -0.25 3.67
N VAL A 145 -8.84 0.14 3.60
CA VAL A 145 -9.95 -0.55 4.26
C VAL A 145 -11.15 -0.67 3.33
N ASP A 146 -11.65 -1.89 3.14
CA ASP A 146 -12.91 -2.14 2.45
C ASP A 146 -14.08 -1.51 3.23
N ALA A 147 -15.13 -1.10 2.50
CA ALA A 147 -16.26 -0.34 3.06
C ALA A 147 -17.12 -1.13 4.06
N ASP A 148 -16.92 -2.45 4.13
CA ASP A 148 -17.54 -3.39 5.04
C ASP A 148 -16.56 -3.85 6.14
N THR A 149 -15.80 -2.91 6.67
CA THR A 149 -14.96 -3.11 7.86
C THR A 149 -15.40 -2.18 8.97
N VAL A 150 -15.51 -2.69 10.20
CA VAL A 150 -15.92 -1.92 11.38
C VAL A 150 -14.76 -1.87 12.36
N ILE A 151 -14.37 -0.65 12.78
CA ILE A 151 -13.44 -0.48 13.90
C ILE A 151 -14.16 -0.84 15.20
N MET A 152 -13.68 -1.90 15.85
CA MET A 152 -14.19 -2.38 17.14
C MET A 152 -13.40 -1.82 18.32
N ASN A 153 -12.12 -1.52 18.13
CA ASN A 153 -11.30 -0.90 19.15
C ASN A 153 -10.62 0.37 18.61
N LYS A 154 -11.23 1.53 18.86
CA LYS A 154 -10.65 2.81 18.41
C LYS A 154 -9.41 3.24 19.21
N GLN A 155 -9.06 2.55 20.30
CA GLN A 155 -7.90 2.91 21.13
C GLN A 155 -6.58 2.37 20.57
N ILE A 156 -6.63 1.51 19.54
CA ILE A 156 -5.44 0.91 18.94
C ILE A 156 -4.85 1.87 17.90
N PRO A 157 -3.63 2.42 18.11
CA PRO A 157 -2.94 3.19 17.08
C PRO A 157 -2.46 2.26 15.96
N LEU A 158 -2.45 2.75 14.72
CA LEU A 158 -2.02 1.96 13.55
C LEU A 158 -0.51 1.75 13.51
N GLU A 159 0.27 2.62 14.14
CA GLU A 159 1.73 2.53 14.20
C GLU A 159 2.21 1.23 14.85
N VAL A 160 1.37 0.62 15.72
CA VAL A 160 1.73 -0.64 16.39
C VAL A 160 1.98 -1.77 15.40
N PHE A 161 1.37 -1.75 14.22
CA PHE A 161 1.50 -2.79 13.20
C PHE A 161 2.69 -2.58 12.27
N LEU A 162 3.26 -1.37 12.23
CA LEU A 162 4.30 -1.01 11.28
C LEU A 162 5.65 -1.65 11.66
N PRO A 163 6.53 -1.93 10.68
CA PRO A 163 7.88 -2.40 10.97
C PRO A 163 8.62 -1.39 11.83
N PRO A 164 9.39 -1.83 12.84
CA PRO A 164 10.20 -0.94 13.66
C PRO A 164 11.29 -0.27 12.81
N LEU A 165 11.74 0.93 13.22
CA LEU A 165 12.80 1.66 12.51
C LEU A 165 14.13 0.88 12.43
N SER A 166 14.34 -0.08 13.33
CA SER A 166 15.50 -0.97 13.36
C SER A 166 15.41 -2.13 12.39
N PHE A 167 14.25 -2.41 11.81
CA PHE A 167 14.03 -3.54 10.90
C PHE A 167 14.94 -3.41 9.68
N HIS A 168 15.74 -4.45 9.39
CA HIS A 168 16.84 -4.34 8.42
C HIS A 168 16.35 -4.28 6.96
N LYS A 169 15.10 -4.68 6.69
CA LYS A 169 14.50 -4.79 5.35
C LYS A 169 13.58 -3.63 5.05
N GLU A 170 13.60 -3.17 3.80
CA GLU A 170 12.57 -2.25 3.34
C GLU A 170 11.25 -3.01 3.11
N VAL A 171 10.28 -2.78 4.00
CA VAL A 171 8.92 -3.30 3.85
C VAL A 171 8.04 -2.23 3.22
N ASN A 172 7.38 -2.57 2.12
CA ASN A 172 6.46 -1.70 1.40
C ASN A 172 4.99 -2.15 1.50
N LEU A 173 4.71 -3.42 1.84
CA LEU A 173 3.35 -3.94 1.96
C LEU A 173 3.20 -4.82 3.22
N LEU A 174 2.17 -4.57 4.03
CA LEU A 174 1.69 -5.49 5.06
C LEU A 174 0.32 -6.00 4.63
N TYR A 175 0.18 -7.31 4.48
CA TYR A 175 -1.07 -7.93 4.00
C TYR A 175 -1.43 -9.14 4.86
N THR A 176 -2.60 -9.72 4.62
CA THR A 176 -3.09 -10.89 5.39
C THR A 176 -3.52 -11.99 4.44
N LYS A 177 -3.61 -13.22 4.97
CA LYS A 177 -4.21 -14.36 4.26
C LYS A 177 -5.34 -14.97 5.08
N ASP A 178 -6.28 -15.57 4.36
CA ASP A 178 -7.32 -16.44 4.89
C ASP A 178 -7.31 -17.81 4.18
N TRP A 179 -8.38 -18.61 4.36
CA TRP A 179 -8.50 -19.93 3.74
C TRP A 179 -8.57 -19.88 2.19
N ASN A 180 -8.80 -18.72 1.60
CA ASN A 180 -8.79 -18.49 0.15
C ASN A 180 -7.47 -17.88 -0.36
N GLY A 181 -6.46 -17.71 0.51
CA GLY A 181 -5.17 -17.09 0.18
C GLY A 181 -5.14 -15.62 0.56
N LEU A 182 -4.48 -14.79 -0.26
CA LEU A 182 -4.33 -13.35 0.02
C LEU A 182 -5.70 -12.69 0.16
N ASN A 183 -5.90 -11.95 1.25
CA ASN A 183 -7.06 -11.09 1.45
C ASN A 183 -6.63 -9.63 1.46
N ASN A 184 -7.12 -8.84 0.49
CA ASN A 184 -6.75 -7.43 0.34
C ASN A 184 -7.86 -6.47 0.83
N GLY A 185 -8.75 -6.94 1.70
CA GLY A 185 -9.78 -6.11 2.30
C GLY A 185 -9.23 -5.09 3.28
N VAL A 186 -8.14 -5.43 3.97
CA VAL A 186 -7.35 -4.48 4.77
C VAL A 186 -5.86 -4.78 4.61
N PHE A 187 -5.07 -3.75 4.29
CA PHE A 187 -3.62 -3.86 4.17
C PHE A 187 -2.96 -2.49 4.35
N PHE A 188 -1.65 -2.50 4.61
CA PHE A 188 -0.84 -1.29 4.70
C PHE A 188 0.13 -1.21 3.53
N LEU A 189 0.19 -0.05 2.88
CA LEU A 189 1.04 0.21 1.72
C LEU A 189 1.90 1.44 1.98
N ARG A 190 3.23 1.30 1.94
CA ARG A 190 4.16 2.41 2.09
C ARG A 190 4.06 3.32 0.87
N VAL A 191 4.03 4.63 1.07
CA VAL A 191 4.05 5.59 -0.04
C VAL A 191 5.45 5.66 -0.63
N SER A 192 5.66 4.96 -1.73
CA SER A 192 6.94 4.87 -2.42
C SER A 192 6.77 4.71 -3.93
N PRO A 193 7.83 4.93 -4.74
CA PRO A 193 7.83 4.53 -6.15
C PRO A 193 7.49 3.05 -6.34
N TRP A 194 7.91 2.18 -5.41
CA TRP A 194 7.56 0.77 -5.40
C TRP A 194 6.04 0.56 -5.37
N ALA A 195 5.31 1.29 -4.51
CA ALA A 195 3.86 1.18 -4.42
C ALA A 195 3.15 1.62 -5.71
N MET A 196 3.67 2.68 -6.35
CA MET A 196 3.15 3.14 -7.65
C MET A 196 3.33 2.08 -8.74
N GLU A 197 4.50 1.46 -8.82
CA GLU A 197 4.77 0.38 -9.79
C GLU A 197 3.96 -0.88 -9.49
N PHE A 198 3.83 -1.24 -8.20
CA PHE A 198 3.05 -2.37 -7.74
C PHE A 198 1.57 -2.24 -8.12
N LEU A 199 0.92 -1.12 -7.78
CA LEU A 199 -0.47 -0.85 -8.12
C LEU A 199 -0.70 -0.78 -9.64
N SER A 200 0.25 -0.19 -10.37
CA SER A 200 0.20 -0.14 -11.83
C SER A 200 0.25 -1.54 -12.44
N SER A 201 1.09 -2.43 -11.89
CA SER A 201 1.18 -3.82 -12.33
C SER A 201 -0.10 -4.61 -12.07
N ILE A 202 -0.74 -4.39 -10.91
CA ILE A 202 -2.03 -5.03 -10.59
C ILE A 202 -3.10 -4.58 -11.60
N LEU A 203 -3.26 -3.27 -11.81
CA LEU A 203 -4.25 -2.73 -12.76
C LEU A 203 -3.99 -3.20 -14.20
N ALA A 204 -2.73 -3.33 -14.59
CA ALA A 204 -2.33 -3.79 -15.91
C ALA A 204 -2.51 -5.32 -16.08
N TYR A 205 -2.57 -6.09 -14.99
CA TYR A 205 -2.62 -7.55 -15.00
C TYR A 205 -3.75 -8.09 -15.87
N ARG A 206 -4.96 -7.56 -15.69
CA ARG A 206 -6.16 -7.95 -16.47
C ARG A 206 -6.00 -7.74 -17.99
N THR A 207 -5.11 -6.84 -18.40
CA THR A 207 -4.84 -6.55 -19.82
C THR A 207 -3.76 -7.46 -20.38
N PHE A 208 -2.71 -7.74 -19.61
CA PHE A 208 -1.55 -8.52 -20.06
C PHE A 208 -1.67 -10.03 -19.79
N ARG A 209 -2.57 -10.44 -18.90
CA ARG A 209 -2.90 -11.84 -18.57
C ARG A 209 -4.41 -12.09 -18.68
N PRO A 210 -5.04 -11.81 -19.85
CA PRO A 210 -6.50 -11.86 -19.97
C PRO A 210 -7.06 -13.29 -19.89
N ASP A 211 -6.24 -14.30 -20.17
CA ASP A 211 -6.64 -15.71 -20.19
C ASP A 211 -6.54 -16.39 -18.82
N GLU A 212 -6.08 -15.66 -17.80
CA GLU A 212 -5.91 -16.19 -16.46
C GLU A 212 -7.17 -15.98 -15.63
N GLU A 213 -7.65 -17.05 -15.00
CA GLU A 213 -8.80 -16.98 -14.10
C GLU A 213 -8.40 -16.31 -12.79
N LEU A 214 -9.14 -15.25 -12.45
CA LEU A 214 -8.98 -14.45 -11.23
C LEU A 214 -10.21 -14.66 -10.34
N ASP A 215 -10.19 -15.70 -9.52
CA ASP A 215 -11.29 -16.10 -8.63
C ASP A 215 -11.81 -14.94 -7.76
N PHE A 216 -10.91 -14.03 -7.39
CA PHE A 216 -11.18 -12.85 -6.58
C PHE A 216 -10.69 -11.56 -7.27
N THR A 217 -10.82 -11.49 -8.59
CA THR A 217 -10.54 -10.27 -9.39
C THR A 217 -9.18 -9.62 -9.08
N GLU A 218 -9.15 -8.36 -8.63
CA GLU A 218 -7.95 -7.61 -8.29
C GLU A 218 -7.17 -8.19 -7.10
N GLN A 219 -7.84 -8.90 -6.18
CA GLN A 219 -7.18 -9.61 -5.09
C GLN A 219 -6.32 -10.76 -5.64
N SER A 220 -6.88 -11.54 -6.57
CA SER A 220 -6.11 -12.57 -7.27
C SER A 220 -4.96 -11.96 -8.06
N ALA A 221 -5.18 -10.84 -8.76
CA ALA A 221 -4.11 -10.16 -9.48
C ALA A 221 -3.00 -9.66 -8.55
N MET A 222 -3.35 -9.10 -7.38
CA MET A 222 -2.38 -8.70 -6.35
C MET A 222 -1.52 -9.90 -5.89
N ALA A 223 -2.15 -11.05 -5.65
CA ALA A 223 -1.43 -12.27 -5.27
C ALA A 223 -0.41 -12.67 -6.35
N ARG A 224 -0.80 -12.65 -7.62
CA ARG A 224 0.09 -12.99 -8.75
C ARG A 224 1.21 -11.98 -8.96
N VAL A 225 0.94 -10.69 -8.76
CA VAL A 225 1.97 -9.65 -8.84
C VAL A 225 2.99 -9.84 -7.72
N LEU A 226 2.59 -10.26 -6.52
CA LEU A 226 3.51 -10.56 -5.41
C LEU A 226 4.42 -11.76 -5.66
N GLU A 227 4.07 -12.66 -6.58
CA GLU A 227 4.93 -13.78 -6.99
C GLU A 227 6.13 -13.32 -7.85
N LEU A 228 6.12 -12.09 -8.36
CA LEU A 228 7.24 -11.52 -9.11
C LEU A 228 8.37 -11.11 -8.16
N ASP A 229 9.61 -11.48 -8.50
CA ASP A 229 10.82 -11.23 -7.70
C ASP A 229 10.98 -9.77 -7.24
N GLN A 230 10.54 -8.81 -8.06
CA GLN A 230 10.63 -7.37 -7.76
C GLN A 230 9.67 -6.89 -6.66
N TYR A 231 8.63 -7.66 -6.33
CA TYR A 231 7.60 -7.26 -5.37
C TYR A 231 7.60 -8.11 -4.10
N GLY A 232 7.67 -9.44 -4.21
CA GLY A 232 7.47 -10.34 -3.07
C GLY A 232 8.40 -10.10 -1.88
N HIS A 233 9.66 -9.70 -2.12
CA HIS A 233 10.64 -9.46 -1.06
C HIS A 233 10.37 -8.23 -0.18
N HIS A 234 9.45 -7.35 -0.60
CA HIS A 234 9.06 -6.13 0.11
C HIS A 234 7.69 -6.24 0.79
N ALA A 235 7.06 -7.42 0.73
CA ALA A 235 5.77 -7.69 1.35
C ALA A 235 5.91 -8.61 2.56
N VAL A 236 5.15 -8.31 3.62
CA VAL A 236 5.09 -9.11 4.84
C VAL A 236 3.65 -9.55 5.07
N GLU A 237 3.48 -10.85 5.26
CA GLU A 237 2.22 -11.44 5.68
C GLU A 237 2.07 -11.31 7.20
N CYS A 238 0.97 -10.71 7.64
CA CYS A 238 0.64 -10.50 9.05
C CYS A 238 -0.53 -11.40 9.48
N PRO A 239 -0.66 -11.70 10.78
CA PRO A 239 -1.83 -12.35 11.31
C PRO A 239 -3.12 -11.54 11.04
N PRO A 240 -4.19 -12.17 10.52
CA PRO A 240 -5.44 -11.48 10.18
C PRO A 240 -6.13 -10.88 11.42
N GLN A 241 -5.96 -11.46 12.61
CA GLN A 241 -6.44 -10.89 13.88
C GLN A 241 -5.95 -9.46 14.17
N TRP A 242 -4.88 -9.02 13.53
CA TRP A 242 -4.33 -7.69 13.75
C TRP A 242 -5.18 -6.61 13.13
N PHE A 243 -5.65 -6.81 11.90
CA PHE A 243 -6.35 -5.76 11.16
C PHE A 243 -7.25 -6.26 10.04
N ASN A 244 -7.52 -7.57 9.92
CA ASN A 244 -8.39 -8.13 8.88
C ASN A 244 -9.14 -9.38 9.36
N ALA A 245 -9.66 -9.33 10.59
CA ALA A 245 -10.33 -10.46 11.23
C ALA A 245 -11.80 -10.59 10.78
N TYR A 246 -12.34 -11.80 10.79
CA TYR A 246 -13.74 -12.09 10.49
C TYR A 246 -14.63 -12.05 11.74
N PRO A 247 -15.95 -11.84 11.56
CA PRO A 247 -16.91 -12.00 12.64
C PRO A 247 -16.85 -13.41 13.23
N ASN A 248 -16.85 -13.51 14.56
CA ASN A 248 -17.19 -14.74 15.26
C ASN A 248 -18.53 -14.55 15.97
N ASP A 249 -19.51 -15.37 15.59
CA ASP A 249 -20.87 -15.32 16.15
C ASP A 249 -21.04 -16.20 17.40
N GLY A 250 -19.95 -16.72 17.96
CA GLY A 250 -19.90 -17.52 19.18
C GLY A 250 -20.42 -18.95 19.03
N GLY A 251 -20.75 -19.38 17.80
CA GLY A 251 -21.31 -20.70 17.51
C GLY A 251 -20.28 -21.79 17.25
N ASP A 252 -19.09 -21.42 16.77
CA ASP A 252 -18.00 -22.32 16.39
C ASP A 252 -16.75 -22.10 17.26
N PRO A 253 -15.83 -23.08 17.35
CA PRO A 253 -14.53 -22.86 17.97
C PRO A 253 -13.84 -21.66 17.32
N ILE A 254 -13.26 -20.78 18.14
CA ILE A 254 -12.48 -19.65 17.67
C ILE A 254 -11.41 -20.16 16.69
N VAL A 255 -11.50 -19.76 15.43
CA VAL A 255 -10.48 -20.06 14.41
C VAL A 255 -9.48 -18.91 14.31
N HIS A 256 -8.35 -19.18 13.67
CA HIS A 256 -7.25 -18.22 13.52
C HIS A 256 -7.59 -16.97 12.68
N TYR A 257 -8.84 -16.76 12.28
CA TYR A 257 -9.27 -15.59 11.53
C TYR A 257 -10.27 -14.73 12.31
N ASP A 258 -10.71 -15.19 13.47
CA ASP A 258 -11.81 -14.58 14.20
C ASP A 258 -11.39 -13.32 14.97
N HIS A 259 -12.28 -12.33 14.96
CA HIS A 259 -12.17 -11.15 15.78
C HIS A 259 -12.31 -11.50 17.26
N LEU A 260 -11.39 -10.96 18.07
CA LEU A 260 -11.42 -11.08 19.53
C LEU A 260 -11.55 -9.71 20.19
N PRO A 261 -12.14 -9.63 21.40
CA PRO A 261 -12.21 -8.40 22.17
C PRO A 261 -10.82 -7.73 22.32
N GLY A 262 -10.77 -6.42 22.17
CA GLY A 262 -9.53 -5.64 22.17
C GLY A 262 -8.84 -5.53 20.81
N GLN A 263 -9.24 -6.31 19.79
CA GLN A 263 -8.67 -6.19 18.44
C GLN A 263 -9.24 -5.02 17.65
N LEU A 264 -8.46 -4.51 16.69
CA LEU A 264 -8.72 -3.27 15.95
C LEU A 264 -10.07 -3.28 15.24
N LEU A 265 -10.31 -4.26 14.36
CA LEU A 265 -11.44 -4.24 13.44
C LEU A 265 -11.93 -5.62 13.04
N VAL A 266 -13.16 -5.65 12.53
CA VAL A 266 -13.80 -6.82 11.93
C VAL A 266 -14.16 -6.52 10.46
N HIS A 267 -14.02 -7.51 9.58
CA HIS A 267 -14.25 -7.43 8.14
C HIS A 267 -15.38 -8.40 7.72
N PHE A 268 -16.43 -7.87 7.09
CA PHE A 268 -17.62 -8.62 6.70
C PHE A 268 -17.53 -9.22 5.29
N ALA A 269 -16.33 -9.67 4.87
CA ALA A 269 -16.13 -10.25 3.54
C ALA A 269 -16.99 -11.51 3.36
N GLY A 270 -17.57 -11.67 2.17
CA GLY A 270 -18.44 -12.81 1.85
C GLY A 270 -19.83 -12.80 2.49
N ILE A 271 -20.13 -11.85 3.41
CA ILE A 271 -21.46 -11.75 4.02
C ILE A 271 -22.45 -11.09 3.05
N GLY A 272 -23.63 -11.72 2.90
CA GLY A 272 -24.68 -11.28 1.99
C GLY A 272 -25.35 -9.97 2.41
N ASP A 273 -26.03 -9.96 3.56
CA ASP A 273 -26.60 -8.74 4.13
C ASP A 273 -25.58 -8.02 5.01
N LYS A 274 -24.70 -7.27 4.35
CA LYS A 274 -23.69 -6.45 5.03
C LYS A 274 -24.31 -5.36 5.91
N THR A 275 -25.49 -4.82 5.54
CA THR A 275 -26.10 -3.73 6.33
C THR A 275 -26.58 -4.25 7.67
N GLU A 276 -27.22 -5.42 7.69
CA GLU A 276 -27.64 -6.08 8.93
C GLU A 276 -26.43 -6.44 9.80
N ALA A 277 -25.45 -7.17 9.25
CA ALA A 277 -24.28 -7.63 10.01
C ALA A 277 -23.44 -6.48 10.60
N ILE A 278 -23.19 -5.42 9.81
CA ILE A 278 -22.51 -4.21 10.31
C ILE A 278 -23.34 -3.57 11.43
N GLY A 279 -24.65 -3.47 11.26
CA GLY A 279 -25.56 -2.90 12.26
C GLY A 279 -25.52 -3.64 13.58
N GLU A 280 -25.50 -4.97 13.56
CA GLU A 280 -25.40 -5.82 14.75
C GLU A 280 -24.07 -5.61 15.49
N TRP A 281 -22.95 -5.59 14.78
CA TRP A 281 -21.63 -5.42 15.39
C TRP A 281 -21.41 -4.01 15.93
N VAL A 282 -21.89 -2.98 15.24
CA VAL A 282 -21.95 -1.62 15.79
C VAL A 282 -22.82 -1.58 17.04
N GLY A 283 -23.95 -2.30 17.06
CA GLY A 283 -24.79 -2.45 18.25
C GLY A 283 -24.05 -3.14 19.42
N LYS A 284 -23.30 -4.22 19.15
CA LYS A 284 -22.45 -4.91 20.15
C LYS A 284 -21.39 -3.96 20.72
N LEU A 285 -20.76 -3.15 19.86
CA LEU A 285 -19.78 -2.14 20.26
C LEU A 285 -20.40 -1.08 21.17
N GLU A 286 -21.54 -0.50 20.77
CA GLU A 286 -22.22 0.56 21.51
C GLU A 286 -22.77 0.07 22.86
N ALA A 287 -23.24 -1.18 22.92
CA ALA A 287 -23.77 -1.77 24.15
C ALA A 287 -22.69 -2.01 25.22
N ASN A 288 -21.43 -2.26 24.82
CA ASN A 288 -20.35 -2.57 25.77
C ASN A 288 -18.98 -2.08 25.30
N ARG A 289 -18.80 -0.75 25.19
CA ARG A 289 -17.54 -0.15 24.75
C ARG A 289 -16.33 -0.58 25.58
N SER A 290 -16.45 -0.70 26.89
CA SER A 290 -15.32 -1.12 27.76
C SER A 290 -14.80 -2.53 27.47
N HIS A 291 -15.64 -3.40 26.90
CA HIS A 291 -15.23 -4.74 26.51
C HIS A 291 -14.44 -4.75 25.19
N TRP A 292 -14.76 -3.85 24.26
CA TRP A 292 -14.14 -3.82 22.93
C TRP A 292 -13.00 -2.80 22.83
N GLU A 293 -13.18 -1.60 23.38
CA GLU A 293 -12.28 -0.45 23.28
C GLU A 293 -11.19 -0.46 24.38
N MET A 294 -10.34 -1.49 24.37
CA MET A 294 -9.22 -1.63 25.32
C MET A 294 -8.01 -0.79 24.89
N LEU A 295 -7.31 -0.16 25.84
CA LEU A 295 -6.02 0.49 25.53
C LEU A 295 -5.03 -0.53 24.99
N VAL A 296 -4.16 -0.11 24.06
CA VAL A 296 -3.20 -1.00 23.39
C VAL A 296 -2.34 -1.81 24.39
N GLY A 297 -1.82 -1.18 25.45
CA GLY A 297 -1.05 -1.86 26.51
C GLY A 297 -1.87 -2.74 27.45
N SER A 298 -3.21 -2.77 27.32
CA SER A 298 -4.10 -3.72 27.98
C SER A 298 -4.48 -4.89 27.07
N THR A 299 -3.99 -4.90 25.84
CA THR A 299 -4.12 -6.00 24.88
C THR A 299 -2.81 -6.78 24.76
N ASN A 300 -2.80 -7.83 23.98
CA ASN A 300 -1.61 -8.58 23.59
C ASN A 300 -0.92 -8.04 22.33
N TYR A 301 -1.40 -6.95 21.70
CA TYR A 301 -0.86 -6.46 20.44
C TYR A 301 0.61 -6.07 20.53
N GLU A 302 1.00 -5.22 21.50
CA GLU A 302 2.37 -4.71 21.56
C GLU A 302 3.38 -5.85 21.68
N GLN A 303 3.12 -6.82 22.55
CA GLN A 303 3.98 -7.97 22.75
C GLN A 303 4.03 -8.86 21.49
N GLN A 304 2.87 -9.28 20.96
CA GLN A 304 2.84 -10.20 19.82
C GLN A 304 3.45 -9.61 18.55
N ILE A 305 3.23 -8.30 18.32
CA ILE A 305 3.76 -7.63 17.13
C ILE A 305 5.27 -7.41 17.27
N MET A 306 5.75 -7.05 18.46
CA MET A 306 7.19 -6.94 18.74
C MET A 306 7.89 -8.29 18.53
N GLU A 307 7.38 -9.36 19.14
CA GLU A 307 7.93 -10.72 18.99
C GLU A 307 7.93 -11.19 17.52
N PHE A 308 6.90 -10.82 16.76
CA PHE A 308 6.81 -11.12 15.33
C PHE A 308 7.91 -10.41 14.52
N TRP A 309 8.10 -9.10 14.72
CA TRP A 309 9.12 -8.34 14.01
C TRP A 309 10.54 -8.79 14.39
N ASP A 310 10.79 -9.02 15.68
CA ASP A 310 12.06 -9.55 16.17
C ASP A 310 12.36 -10.92 15.56
N GLY A 311 11.37 -11.81 15.47
CA GLY A 311 11.51 -13.11 14.83
C GLY A 311 11.88 -13.02 13.34
N LEU A 312 11.28 -12.09 12.60
CA LEU A 312 11.61 -11.87 11.18
C LEU A 312 13.02 -11.28 10.99
N ASP A 313 13.46 -10.39 11.89
CA ASP A 313 14.82 -9.86 11.93
C ASP A 313 15.86 -10.95 12.19
N GLU A 314 15.60 -11.80 13.18
CA GLU A 314 16.46 -12.94 13.50
C GLU A 314 16.56 -13.94 12.34
N GLU A 315 15.42 -14.31 11.74
CA GLU A 315 15.39 -15.22 10.60
C GLU A 315 16.22 -14.65 9.44
N HIS A 316 16.05 -13.37 9.12
CA HIS A 316 16.83 -12.75 8.06
C HIS A 316 18.33 -12.78 8.36
N ALA A 317 18.73 -12.42 9.58
CA ALA A 317 20.13 -12.44 9.98
C ALA A 317 20.74 -13.84 9.85
N ILE A 318 19.97 -14.90 10.15
CA ILE A 318 20.38 -16.30 9.93
C ILE A 318 20.56 -16.57 8.43
N GLN A 319 19.58 -16.21 7.59
CA GLN A 319 19.65 -16.45 6.14
C GLN A 319 20.83 -15.72 5.49
N GLN A 320 21.12 -14.50 5.93
CA GLN A 320 22.28 -13.73 5.45
C GLN A 320 23.60 -14.42 5.81
N ARG A 321 23.77 -14.86 7.06
CA ARG A 321 24.96 -15.62 7.48
C ARG A 321 25.14 -16.92 6.68
N LEU A 322 24.04 -17.64 6.43
CA LEU A 322 24.08 -18.86 5.61
C LEU A 322 24.46 -18.58 4.15
N LYS A 323 24.00 -17.46 3.58
CA LYS A 323 24.36 -17.03 2.23
C LYS A 323 25.85 -16.66 2.15
N GLU A 324 26.33 -15.84 3.09
CA GLU A 324 27.75 -15.44 3.16
C GLU A 324 28.68 -16.65 3.35
N GLU A 325 28.28 -17.64 4.16
CA GLU A 325 29.06 -18.87 4.32
C GLU A 325 29.10 -19.71 3.04
N LYS A 326 27.97 -19.81 2.31
CA LYS A 326 27.91 -20.49 1.01
C LYS A 326 28.83 -19.82 -0.01
N GLU A 327 28.76 -18.50 -0.14
CA GLU A 327 29.61 -17.73 -1.05
C GLU A 327 31.10 -17.85 -0.68
N ARG A 328 31.44 -17.88 0.61
CA ARG A 328 32.81 -18.11 1.07
C ARG A 328 33.32 -19.50 0.66
N LYS A 329 32.53 -20.55 0.89
CA LYS A 329 32.88 -21.93 0.51
C LYS A 329 33.00 -22.10 -1.00
N GLU A 330 32.19 -21.40 -1.80
CA GLU A 330 32.27 -21.41 -3.26
C GLU A 330 33.57 -20.76 -3.75
N LYS A 331 33.91 -19.58 -3.22
CA LYS A 331 35.19 -18.90 -3.51
C LYS A 331 36.42 -19.75 -3.10
N GLU A 332 36.34 -20.48 -2.00
CA GLU A 332 37.39 -21.41 -1.57
C GLU A 332 37.54 -22.58 -2.56
N ARG A 333 36.44 -23.18 -3.00
CA ARG A 333 36.43 -24.25 -4.02
C ARG A 333 36.99 -23.79 -5.36
N GLU A 334 36.62 -22.59 -5.82
CA GLU A 334 37.17 -22.00 -7.05
C GLU A 334 38.68 -21.77 -6.95
N LYS A 335 39.18 -21.28 -5.81
CA LYS A 335 40.62 -21.12 -5.57
C LYS A 335 41.34 -22.46 -5.58
N GLU A 336 40.80 -23.49 -4.94
CA GLU A 336 41.37 -24.83 -4.95
C GLU A 336 41.40 -25.45 -6.35
N GLN A 337 40.32 -25.28 -7.13
CA GLN A 337 40.27 -25.73 -8.52
C GLN A 337 41.31 -25.01 -9.37
N ASN A 338 41.41 -23.68 -9.27
CA ASN A 338 42.40 -22.89 -10.01
C ASN A 338 43.84 -23.27 -9.65
N MET A 339 44.15 -23.55 -8.37
CA MET A 339 45.47 -24.05 -7.97
C MET A 339 45.77 -25.44 -8.55
N LYS A 340 44.79 -26.36 -8.57
CA LYS A 340 44.96 -27.69 -9.17
C LYS A 340 45.14 -27.62 -10.69
N THR A 341 44.40 -26.76 -11.38
CA THR A 341 44.57 -26.54 -12.83
C THR A 341 45.97 -26.02 -13.12
N ASN A 342 46.40 -24.95 -12.44
CA ASN A 342 47.73 -24.36 -12.63
C ASN A 342 48.88 -25.33 -12.31
N ALA A 343 48.74 -26.18 -11.29
CA ALA A 343 49.72 -27.22 -10.97
C ALA A 343 49.79 -28.33 -12.03
N THR A 344 48.70 -28.58 -12.73
CA THR A 344 48.61 -29.57 -13.81
C THR A 344 49.26 -29.01 -15.09
N THR A 345 48.96 -27.76 -15.45
CA THR A 345 49.62 -27.05 -16.57
C THR A 345 51.13 -26.89 -16.34
N ALA A 346 51.56 -26.65 -15.10
CA ALA A 346 52.97 -26.58 -14.75
C ALA A 346 53.68 -27.94 -14.86
N LYS A 347 52.98 -29.06 -14.63
CA LYS A 347 53.54 -30.41 -14.82
C LYS A 347 53.61 -30.82 -16.29
N GLU A 348 52.64 -30.41 -17.11
CA GLU A 348 52.65 -30.64 -18.57
C GLU A 348 53.70 -29.76 -19.28
N GLY A 349 54.02 -28.58 -18.73
CA GLY A 349 55.05 -27.68 -19.26
C GLY A 349 56.52 -28.07 -18.96
N VAL A 350 56.77 -29.09 -18.13
CA VAL A 350 58.15 -29.53 -17.76
C VAL A 350 58.67 -30.63 -18.71
N GLY A 351 57.90 -31.01 -19.74
CA GLY A 351 58.23 -32.08 -20.69
C GLY A 351 58.84 -31.67 -22.04
N GLN A 352 59.10 -30.39 -22.31
CA GLN A 352 59.72 -29.97 -23.59
C GLN A 352 60.82 -28.93 -23.38
N ALA A 353 62.06 -29.41 -23.26
CA ALA A 353 63.24 -28.62 -23.59
C ALA A 353 63.25 -28.43 -25.12
N VAL A 354 62.99 -27.21 -25.59
CA VAL A 354 63.16 -26.81 -26.99
C VAL A 354 64.32 -25.81 -27.06
N GLU A 355 65.25 -26.11 -27.95
CA GLU A 355 66.44 -25.33 -28.29
C GLU A 355 66.14 -23.87 -28.67
N PRO A 356 67.12 -22.95 -28.54
CA PRO A 356 66.92 -21.54 -28.85
C PRO A 356 66.96 -21.32 -30.36
N HIS A 357 65.81 -20.95 -30.95
CA HIS A 357 65.77 -20.46 -32.32
C HIS A 357 65.34 -18.99 -32.40
N ALA A 358 66.26 -18.21 -32.98
CA ALA A 358 66.23 -16.83 -33.44
C ALA A 358 64.90 -16.04 -33.46
N GLN A 359 64.99 -14.82 -32.91
CA GLN A 359 64.10 -13.69 -33.15
C GLN A 359 63.81 -13.46 -34.64
N LYS A 360 62.52 -13.36 -34.97
CA LYS A 360 62.03 -12.50 -36.05
C LYS A 360 60.88 -11.66 -35.54
N ALA A 361 61.09 -10.35 -35.56
CA ALA A 361 60.05 -9.34 -35.40
C ALA A 361 59.09 -9.41 -36.58
N ALA A 362 57.78 -9.43 -36.30
CA ALA A 362 56.75 -9.06 -37.27
C ALA A 362 55.48 -8.59 -36.55
N ASP A 363 55.23 -7.30 -36.77
CA ASP A 363 53.96 -6.60 -36.90
C ASP A 363 52.83 -6.70 -35.85
N ARG A 364 52.58 -5.53 -35.25
CA ARG A 364 51.37 -5.17 -34.52
C ARG A 364 50.35 -4.61 -35.51
N SER A 365 49.34 -5.39 -35.91
CA SER A 365 48.03 -4.86 -36.32
C SER A 365 47.10 -6.00 -36.76
N ASN A 366 46.23 -6.46 -35.85
CA ASN A 366 44.82 -6.81 -36.13
C ASN A 366 44.21 -7.49 -34.89
N ASP A 367 43.47 -6.71 -34.11
CA ASP A 367 42.50 -7.20 -33.13
C ASP A 367 41.12 -6.64 -33.52
N PRO A 368 40.20 -7.44 -34.09
CA PRO A 368 38.92 -6.93 -34.60
C PRO A 368 37.75 -6.94 -33.60
N MET A 369 37.94 -7.17 -32.30
CA MET A 369 36.81 -7.22 -31.34
C MET A 369 37.05 -6.41 -30.06
N ARG A 370 37.49 -5.16 -30.24
CA ARG A 370 37.35 -4.09 -29.24
C ARG A 370 36.49 -2.97 -29.81
N GLN A 371 35.17 -3.10 -29.71
CA GLN A 371 34.23 -1.98 -29.68
C GLN A 371 32.80 -2.48 -29.41
N LEU A 372 32.35 -2.33 -28.17
CA LEU A 372 30.97 -2.01 -27.79
C LEU A 372 30.97 -1.64 -26.30
N TRP A 373 30.54 -0.41 -26.02
CA TRP A 373 30.37 0.27 -24.72
C TRP A 373 31.58 1.03 -24.15
N ASP A 374 31.90 2.16 -24.80
CA ASP A 374 31.86 3.46 -24.09
C ASP A 374 30.47 4.08 -24.31
#